data_AF-A0A7S2S1F0-F1
#
_entry.id   AF-A0A7S2S1F0-F1
#
_cell.length_a   1.000
_cell.length_b   1.000
_cell.length_c   1.000
_cell.angle_alpha   90.00
_cell.angle_beta   90.00
_cell.angle_gamma   90.00
#
_symmetry.space_group_name_H-M   'P 1'
#
loop_
_entity.id
_entity.type
_entity.pdbx_description
1 polymer ?
#
loop_
_entity_poly.entity_id
_entity_poly.type
_entity_poly.pdbx_seq_one_letter_code
_entity_poly.pdbx_strand_id
1 'polypeptide(L)'
;FSSVLVPVYLGEVAPPILRGTFGTCTQFSMVIGILMSGVFAFPLATASGWRFLMGITAVLAVLQLALSPYLLESPRWLLSRGYTQRAGVVLKKLMGLRDDEHVAAEIQNLQDAHEMTRTRHKSAHSGGAIMDLFYDDRVRLLLICCVVMHISQQLCGINAVFYYSTSFFNGVIDNPLLGTVIVAAVNVAATWLAQILMDRCFRRTLLLWSAGGMILSLVILTAALMQDVPN
;
A
#
# COMPACT_ATOMS: atom_id res chain seq x y z
N PHE A 1 5.28 -10.08 -2.63
CA PHE A 1 6.44 -9.81 -1.76
C PHE A 1 6.86 -8.34 -1.76
N SER A 2 7.12 -7.71 -2.91
CA SER A 2 7.51 -6.27 -2.94
C SER A 2 6.47 -5.32 -2.32
N SER A 3 5.17 -5.61 -2.48
CA SER A 3 4.08 -4.75 -1.96
C SER A 3 4.04 -4.64 -0.43
N VAL A 4 4.62 -5.61 0.28
CA VAL A 4 4.71 -5.59 1.76
C VAL A 4 6.06 -5.05 2.19
N LEU A 5 7.12 -5.35 1.42
CA LEU A 5 8.47 -4.90 1.73
C LEU A 5 8.61 -3.38 1.66
N VAL A 6 8.01 -2.73 0.66
CA VAL A 6 8.15 -1.27 0.47
C VAL A 6 7.54 -0.48 1.62
N PRO A 7 6.27 -0.70 2.05
CA PRO A 7 5.71 0.01 3.19
C PRO A 7 6.42 -0.29 4.51
N VAL A 8 6.88 -1.54 4.70
CA VAL A 8 7.64 -1.93 5.90
C VAL A 8 8.97 -1.18 5.94
N TYR A 9 9.77 -1.28 4.87
CA TYR A 9 11.04 -0.58 4.75
C TYR A 9 10.87 0.92 4.94
N LEU A 10 9.89 1.52 4.28
CA LEU A 10 9.63 2.96 4.39
C LEU A 10 9.16 3.34 5.80
N GLY A 11 8.40 2.49 6.49
CA GLY A 11 8.02 2.71 7.89
C GLY A 11 9.18 2.56 8.88
N GLU A 12 10.16 1.72 8.58
CA GLU A 12 11.39 1.56 9.39
C GLU A 12 12.38 2.71 9.18
N VAL A 13 12.40 3.27 7.97
CA VAL A 13 13.30 4.36 7.55
C VAL A 13 12.70 5.74 7.85
N ALA A 14 11.37 5.87 7.85
CA ALA A 14 10.68 7.14 8.09
C ALA A 14 10.74 7.57 9.56
N PRO A 15 10.94 8.87 9.83
CA PRO A 15 10.86 9.41 11.18
C PRO A 15 9.43 9.26 11.74
N PRO A 16 9.27 9.11 13.07
CA PRO A 16 7.99 8.77 13.70
C PRO A 16 6.82 9.69 13.29
N ILE A 17 7.11 10.98 13.12
CA ILE A 17 6.15 12.02 12.75
C ILE A 17 5.64 11.86 11.31
N LEU A 18 6.46 11.33 10.40
CA LEU A 18 6.14 11.23 8.97
C LEU A 18 5.74 9.82 8.54
N ARG A 19 5.79 8.81 9.43
CA ARG A 19 5.45 7.42 9.09
C ARG A 19 4.08 7.28 8.43
N GLY A 20 3.08 8.02 8.90
CA GLY A 20 1.74 8.05 8.31
C GLY A 20 1.76 8.56 6.86
N THR A 21 2.43 9.69 6.62
CA THR A 21 2.57 10.32 5.31
C THR A 21 3.35 9.45 4.32
N PHE A 22 4.42 8.80 4.77
CA PHE A 22 5.17 7.85 3.93
C PHE A 22 4.31 6.64 3.56
N GLY A 23 3.51 6.13 4.50
CA GLY A 23 2.53 5.07 4.22
C GLY A 23 1.53 5.47 3.15
N THR A 24 0.92 6.66 3.26
CA THR A 24 -0.04 7.16 2.27
C THR A 24 0.62 7.46 0.92
N CYS A 25 1.85 7.97 0.87
CA CYS A 25 2.60 8.16 -0.38
C CYS A 25 2.74 6.86 -1.17
N THR A 26 3.02 5.72 -0.54
CA THR A 26 3.12 4.44 -1.28
C THR A 26 1.82 4.05 -1.97
N GLN A 27 0.68 4.25 -1.29
CA GLN A 27 -0.64 4.02 -1.87
C GLN A 27 -0.92 4.97 -3.03
N PHE A 28 -0.55 6.25 -2.89
CA PHE A 28 -0.71 7.24 -3.95
C PHE A 28 0.13 6.91 -5.19
N SER A 29 1.40 6.53 -4.99
CA SER A 29 2.28 6.09 -6.08
C SER A 29 1.74 4.87 -6.81
N MET A 30 1.11 3.93 -6.09
CA MET A 30 0.45 2.77 -6.71
C MET A 30 -0.69 3.22 -7.64
N VAL A 31 -1.55 4.13 -7.19
CA VAL A 31 -2.69 4.59 -7.98
C VAL A 31 -2.25 5.43 -9.20
N ILE A 32 -1.20 6.23 -9.06
CA ILE A 32 -0.54 6.91 -10.21
C ILE A 32 0.00 5.87 -11.21
N GLY A 33 0.65 4.81 -10.73
CA GLY A 33 1.15 3.74 -11.58
C GLY A 33 0.06 3.07 -12.41
N ILE A 34 -1.13 2.85 -11.82
CA ILE A 34 -2.31 2.33 -12.53
C ILE A 34 -2.76 3.31 -13.63
N LEU A 35 -2.84 4.61 -13.32
CA LEU A 35 -3.20 5.62 -14.32
C LEU A 35 -2.18 5.67 -15.47
N MET A 36 -0.89 5.72 -15.16
CA MET A 36 0.18 5.74 -16.17
C MET A 36 0.13 4.48 -17.04
N SER A 37 -0.13 3.31 -16.45
CA SER A 37 -0.33 2.07 -17.21
C SER A 37 -1.49 2.18 -18.20
N GLY A 38 -2.63 2.74 -17.77
CA GLY A 38 -3.78 3.00 -18.66
C GLY A 38 -3.46 3.98 -19.79
N VAL A 39 -2.70 5.04 -19.50
CA VAL A 39 -2.28 6.04 -20.51
C VAL A 39 -1.31 5.43 -21.52
N PHE A 40 -0.32 4.65 -21.07
CA PHE A 40 0.63 3.97 -21.97
C PHE A 40 -0.04 2.85 -22.79
N ALA A 41 -1.13 2.27 -22.29
CA ALA A 41 -1.91 1.30 -23.06
C ALA A 41 -2.58 1.92 -24.29
N PHE A 42 -2.89 3.22 -24.28
CA PHE A 42 -3.61 3.89 -25.38
C PHE A 42 -2.86 3.85 -26.73
N PRO A 43 -1.57 4.27 -26.84
CA PRO A 43 -0.82 4.16 -28.08
C PRO A 43 -0.32 2.75 -28.39
N LEU A 44 -0.29 1.84 -27.41
CA LEU A 44 0.24 0.48 -27.54
C LEU A 44 -0.86 -0.59 -27.69
N ALA A 45 -2.14 -0.19 -27.85
CA ALA A 45 -3.27 -1.09 -28.09
C ALA A 45 -3.29 -1.66 -29.53
N THR A 46 -2.17 -2.21 -29.98
CA THR A 46 -2.00 -2.86 -31.29
C THR A 46 -1.56 -4.31 -31.09
N ALA A 47 -1.75 -5.19 -32.08
CA ALA A 47 -1.45 -6.63 -32.00
C ALA A 47 -0.02 -6.97 -31.50
N SER A 48 0.96 -6.08 -31.70
CA SER A 48 2.34 -6.21 -31.21
C SER A 48 2.68 -5.35 -29.97
N GLY A 49 1.82 -4.39 -29.60
CA GLY A 49 2.09 -3.39 -28.57
C GLY A 49 2.07 -3.92 -27.13
N TRP A 50 1.36 -5.03 -26.87
CA TRP A 50 1.36 -5.69 -25.55
C TRP A 50 2.76 -6.14 -25.09
N ARG A 51 3.66 -6.48 -26.04
CA ARG A 51 5.04 -6.85 -25.75
C ARG A 51 5.85 -5.66 -25.24
N PHE A 52 5.60 -4.47 -25.78
CA PHE A 52 6.24 -3.25 -25.32
C PHE A 52 5.73 -2.82 -23.95
N LEU A 53 4.45 -3.04 -23.63
CA LEU A 53 3.90 -2.79 -22.30
C LEU A 53 4.61 -3.65 -21.23
N MET A 54 4.83 -4.93 -21.53
CA MET A 54 5.64 -5.84 -20.70
C MET A 54 7.13 -5.46 -20.68
N GLY A 55 7.64 -4.91 -21.78
CA GLY A 55 9.01 -4.42 -21.86
C GLY A 55 9.27 -3.24 -20.92
N ILE A 56 8.34 -2.28 -20.83
CA ILE A 56 8.45 -1.13 -19.94
C ILE A 56 8.49 -1.57 -18.47
N THR A 57 7.63 -2.53 -18.08
CA THR A 57 7.64 -3.05 -16.70
C THR A 57 8.93 -3.81 -16.40
N ALA A 58 9.48 -4.55 -17.35
CA ALA A 58 10.79 -5.18 -17.22
C ALA A 58 11.92 -4.16 -17.06
N VAL A 59 11.92 -3.07 -17.83
CA VAL A 59 12.89 -1.97 -17.70
C VAL A 59 12.81 -1.32 -16.32
N LEU A 60 11.61 -1.03 -15.82
CA LEU A 60 11.43 -0.49 -14.47
C LEU A 60 11.93 -1.44 -13.38
N ALA A 61 11.73 -2.76 -13.54
CA ALA A 61 12.24 -3.75 -12.61
C ALA A 61 13.78 -3.83 -12.62
N VAL A 62 14.40 -3.80 -13.79
CA VAL A 62 15.87 -3.77 -13.93
C VAL A 62 16.44 -2.48 -13.33
N LEU A 63 15.80 -1.34 -13.60
CA LEU A 63 16.18 -0.06 -13.00
C LEU A 63 16.10 -0.12 -11.47
N GLN A 64 15.02 -0.69 -10.91
CA GLN A 64 14.88 -0.89 -9.48
C GLN A 64 15.99 -1.78 -8.90
N LEU A 65 16.35 -2.88 -9.59
CA LEU A 65 17.45 -3.75 -9.18
C LEU A 65 18.81 -3.04 -9.24
N ALA A 66 19.05 -2.22 -10.26
CA ALA A 66 20.28 -1.43 -10.40
C ALA A 66 20.38 -0.33 -9.32
N LEU A 67 19.24 0.22 -8.88
CA LEU A 67 19.16 1.20 -7.79
C LEU A 67 19.22 0.57 -6.39
N SER A 68 18.83 -0.70 -6.25
CA SER A 68 18.84 -1.44 -4.98
C SER A 68 20.12 -1.31 -4.14
N PRO A 69 21.35 -1.38 -4.69
CA PRO A 69 22.57 -1.23 -3.89
C PRO A 69 22.79 0.20 -3.35
N TYR A 70 22.10 1.22 -3.90
CA TYR A 70 22.20 2.59 -3.42
C TYR A 70 21.18 2.91 -2.32
N LEU A 71 20.20 2.03 -2.07
CA LEU A 71 19.28 2.20 -0.95
C LEU A 71 19.99 1.98 0.38
N LEU A 72 19.67 2.82 1.37
CA LEU A 72 20.17 2.65 2.73
C LEU A 72 19.55 1.39 3.34
N GLU A 73 20.32 0.64 4.11
CA GLU A 73 19.76 -0.50 4.85
C GLU A 73 18.86 0.00 6.00
N SER A 74 17.85 -0.78 6.37
CA SER A 74 16.97 -0.44 7.49
C SER A 74 17.76 -0.37 8.82
N PRO A 75 17.64 0.72 9.60
CA PRO A 75 18.29 0.85 10.91
C PRO A 75 17.93 -0.29 11.87
N ARG A 76 16.66 -0.74 11.86
CA ARG A 76 16.19 -1.84 12.71
C ARG A 76 16.84 -3.17 12.32
N TRP A 77 16.96 -3.41 11.02
CA TRP A 77 17.64 -4.60 10.52
C TRP A 77 19.13 -4.59 10.91
N LEU A 78 19.82 -3.46 10.75
CA LEU A 78 21.22 -3.29 11.16
C LEU A 78 21.42 -3.55 12.67
N LEU A 79 20.53 -3.03 13.52
CA LEU A 79 20.56 -3.26 14.96
C LEU A 79 20.32 -4.73 15.32
N SER A 80 19.39 -5.41 14.62
CA SER A 80 19.12 -6.84 14.83
C SER A 80 20.32 -7.74 14.52
N ARG A 81 21.22 -7.28 13.65
CA ARG A 81 22.47 -7.97 13.27
C ARG A 81 23.68 -7.56 14.11
N GLY A 82 23.51 -6.64 15.06
CA GLY A 82 24.58 -6.15 15.94
C GLY A 82 25.46 -5.04 15.35
N TYR A 83 25.08 -4.45 14.21
CA TYR A 83 25.83 -3.38 13.56
C TYR A 83 25.45 -1.98 14.08
N THR A 84 25.64 -1.74 15.38
CA THR A 84 25.22 -0.51 16.08
C THR A 84 25.83 0.76 15.50
N GLN A 85 27.12 0.73 15.13
CA GLN A 85 27.80 1.89 14.54
C GLN A 85 27.25 2.26 13.16
N ARG A 86 26.99 1.28 12.29
CA ARG A 86 26.40 1.52 10.96
C ARG A 86 24.96 2.02 11.07
N ALA A 87 24.19 1.46 12.01
CA ALA A 87 22.83 1.93 12.30
C ALA A 87 22.84 3.41 12.71
N GLY A 88 23.79 3.85 13.55
CA GLY A 88 23.95 5.25 13.93
C GLY A 88 24.24 6.19 12.76
N VAL A 89 25.14 5.82 11.85
CA VAL A 89 25.45 6.62 10.65
C VAL A 89 24.22 6.74 9.73
N VAL A 90 23.51 5.65 9.51
CA VAL A 90 22.29 5.62 8.69
C VAL A 90 21.19 6.47 9.32
N LEU A 91 20.98 6.36 10.63
CA LEU A 91 19.99 7.14 11.38
C LEU A 91 20.32 8.64 11.36
N LYS A 92 21.61 9.00 11.50
CA LYS A 92 22.11 10.37 11.38
C LYS A 92 21.80 10.97 10.01
N LYS A 93 22.01 10.18 8.94
CA LYS A 93 21.74 10.58 7.55
C LYS A 93 20.24 10.70 7.25
N LEU A 94 19.41 9.85 7.86
CA LEU A 94 17.96 9.80 7.63
C LEU A 94 17.17 10.86 8.39
N MET A 95 17.47 11.04 9.67
CA MET A 95 16.76 11.98 10.53
C MET A 95 17.38 13.38 10.54
N GLY A 96 18.57 13.55 9.94
CA GLY A 96 19.30 14.82 9.96
C GLY A 96 19.74 15.24 11.37
N LEU A 97 19.71 14.31 12.33
CA LEU A 97 20.11 14.53 13.72
C LEU A 97 21.61 14.90 13.73
N ARG A 98 21.94 16.11 14.15
CA ARG A 98 23.35 16.55 14.27
C ARG A 98 23.99 16.08 15.58
N ASP A 99 23.19 15.92 16.63
CA ASP A 99 23.66 15.53 17.96
C ASP A 99 23.72 14.01 18.12
N ASP A 100 24.89 13.53 18.51
CA ASP A 100 25.16 12.10 18.72
C ASP A 100 24.38 11.54 19.94
N GLU A 101 23.96 12.41 20.88
CA GLU A 101 23.18 12.02 22.06
C GLU A 101 21.74 11.59 21.70
N HIS A 102 21.08 12.32 20.79
CA HIS A 102 19.76 11.97 20.28
C HIS A 102 19.78 10.69 19.44
N VAL A 103 20.87 10.47 18.69
CA VAL A 103 21.07 9.23 17.91
C VAL A 103 21.27 8.04 18.84
N ALA A 104 22.06 8.20 19.91
CA ALA A 104 22.26 7.15 20.91
C ALA A 104 20.96 6.79 21.65
N ALA A 105 20.16 7.78 22.03
CA ALA A 105 18.87 7.56 22.67
C ALA A 105 17.88 6.79 21.76
N GLU A 106 17.82 7.13 20.47
CA GLU A 106 16.95 6.42 19.52
C GLU A 106 17.43 4.99 19.24
N ILE A 107 18.75 4.76 19.18
CA ILE A 107 19.32 3.41 19.11
C ILE A 107 18.89 2.59 20.32
N GLN A 108 18.97 3.16 21.54
CA GLN A 108 18.56 2.49 22.77
C GLN A 108 17.07 2.17 22.76
N ASN A 109 16.21 3.12 22.38
CA ASN A 109 14.77 2.88 22.24
C ASN A 109 14.45 1.73 21.27
N LEU A 110 15.17 1.65 20.14
CA LEU A 110 14.99 0.57 19.16
C LEU A 110 15.48 -0.78 19.70
N GLN A 111 16.58 -0.80 20.46
CA GLN A 111 17.09 -2.00 21.11
C GLN A 111 16.14 -2.51 22.20
N ASP A 112 15.64 -1.62 23.05
CA ASP A 112 14.67 -1.94 24.10
C ASP A 112 13.37 -2.48 23.49
N ALA A 113 12.87 -1.87 22.41
CA ALA A 113 11.71 -2.37 21.68
C ALA A 113 11.94 -3.76 21.07
N HIS A 114 13.15 -4.01 20.54
CA HIS A 114 13.54 -5.33 20.03
C HIS A 114 13.62 -6.38 21.14
N GLU A 115 14.12 -6.03 22.32
CA GLU A 115 14.26 -6.94 23.45
C GLU A 115 12.91 -7.26 24.11
N MET A 116 12.00 -6.28 24.23
CA MET A 116 10.60 -6.51 24.63
C MET A 116 9.87 -7.44 23.67
N THR A 117 10.11 -7.29 22.36
CA THR A 117 9.51 -8.16 21.36
C THR A 117 10.07 -9.58 21.45
N ARG A 118 11.38 -9.71 21.67
CA ARG A 118 12.08 -11.01 21.76
C ARG A 118 11.75 -11.78 23.03
N THR A 119 11.64 -11.10 24.17
CA THR A 119 11.21 -11.71 25.44
C THR A 119 9.77 -12.20 25.37
N ARG A 120 8.87 -11.41 24.76
CA ARG A 120 7.49 -11.84 24.47
C ARG A 120 7.44 -13.06 23.55
N HIS A 121 8.30 -13.13 22.54
CA HIS A 121 8.35 -14.25 21.60
C HIS A 121 8.94 -15.54 22.20
N LYS A 122 9.86 -15.44 23.17
CA LYS A 122 10.42 -16.60 23.88
C LYS A 122 9.43 -17.25 24.86
N SER A 123 8.45 -16.48 25.34
CA SER A 123 7.39 -16.97 26.23
C SER A 123 6.18 -17.53 25.48
N ALA A 124 6.13 -17.36 24.15
CA ALA A 124 5.12 -17.96 23.28
C ALA A 124 5.53 -19.39 22.92
N HIS A 125 4.55 -20.30 22.93
CA HIS A 125 4.75 -21.74 22.80
C HIS A 125 5.50 -22.13 21.52
N SER A 126 6.14 -23.30 21.50
CA SER A 126 6.91 -23.83 20.36
C SER A 126 6.08 -24.19 19.12
N GLY A 127 4.87 -23.63 18.99
CA GLY A 127 3.87 -23.91 17.96
C GLY A 127 3.94 -22.97 16.77
N GLY A 128 5.08 -22.36 16.44
CA GLY A 128 5.23 -21.54 15.23
C GLY A 128 4.58 -20.15 15.33
N ALA A 129 5.31 -19.14 14.85
CA ALA A 129 4.96 -17.73 15.00
C ALA A 129 3.57 -17.32 14.45
N ILE A 130 3.00 -18.08 13.52
CA ILE A 130 1.66 -17.83 12.98
C ILE A 130 0.59 -18.29 13.97
N MET A 131 0.79 -19.45 14.60
CA MET A 131 -0.16 -20.01 15.56
C MET A 131 -0.18 -19.17 16.84
N ASP A 132 0.99 -18.72 17.30
CA ASP A 132 1.12 -17.82 18.46
C ASP A 132 0.35 -16.51 18.27
N LEU A 133 0.23 -16.03 17.03
CA LEU A 133 -0.52 -14.83 16.67
C LEU A 133 -2.02 -14.98 16.93
N PHE A 134 -2.56 -16.21 16.82
CA PHE A 134 -3.96 -16.52 17.12
C PHE A 134 -4.22 -16.79 18.60
N TYR A 135 -3.19 -17.12 19.39
CA TYR A 135 -3.33 -17.39 20.82
C TYR A 135 -3.28 -16.13 21.69
N ASP A 136 -2.54 -15.09 21.28
CA ASP A 136 -2.46 -13.83 22.04
C ASP A 136 -3.73 -12.98 21.85
N ASP A 137 -4.51 -12.80 22.93
CA ASP A 137 -5.80 -12.07 22.91
C ASP A 137 -5.69 -10.64 22.35
N ARG A 138 -4.59 -9.93 22.63
CA ARG A 138 -4.40 -8.55 22.14
C ARG A 138 -4.09 -8.51 20.66
N VAL A 139 -3.34 -9.48 20.17
CA VAL A 139 -2.94 -9.56 18.75
C VAL A 139 -4.05 -10.17 17.90
N ARG A 140 -4.80 -11.12 18.46
CA ARG A 140 -5.95 -11.76 17.81
C ARG A 140 -7.01 -10.76 17.40
N LEU A 141 -7.38 -9.81 18.27
CA LEU A 141 -8.34 -8.77 17.91
C LEU A 141 -7.82 -7.91 16.75
N LEU A 142 -6.54 -7.50 16.82
CA LEU A 142 -5.90 -6.72 15.76
C LEU A 142 -5.88 -7.49 14.43
N LEU A 143 -5.55 -8.78 14.47
CA LEU A 143 -5.57 -9.68 13.33
C LEU A 143 -6.96 -9.78 12.71
N ILE A 144 -7.98 -10.05 13.53
CA ILE A 144 -9.36 -10.16 13.05
C ILE A 144 -9.78 -8.85 12.38
N CYS A 145 -9.51 -7.70 12.99
CA CYS A 145 -9.78 -6.41 12.37
C CYS A 145 -9.05 -6.24 11.04
N CYS A 146 -7.76 -6.57 10.94
CA CYS A 146 -6.99 -6.49 9.70
C CYS A 146 -7.55 -7.42 8.61
N VAL A 147 -7.87 -8.66 8.95
CA VAL A 147 -8.44 -9.65 8.03
C VAL A 147 -9.80 -9.18 7.52
N VAL A 148 -10.69 -8.75 8.41
CA VAL A 148 -12.01 -8.21 8.05
C VAL A 148 -11.86 -6.98 7.15
N MET A 149 -10.97 -6.04 7.49
CA MET A 149 -10.74 -4.86 6.65
C MET A 149 -10.23 -5.21 5.26
N HIS A 150 -9.29 -6.16 5.13
CA HIS A 150 -8.80 -6.60 3.83
C HIS A 150 -9.84 -7.35 3.01
N ILE A 151 -10.66 -8.20 3.65
CA ILE A 151 -11.77 -8.88 2.99
C ILE A 151 -12.79 -7.85 2.50
N SER A 152 -13.20 -6.90 3.35
CA SER A 152 -14.12 -5.82 2.96
C SER A 152 -13.57 -4.98 1.80
N GLN A 153 -12.26 -4.71 1.78
CA GLN A 153 -11.61 -3.99 0.69
C GLN A 153 -11.72 -4.74 -0.65
N GLN A 154 -11.54 -6.07 -0.65
CA GLN A 154 -11.65 -6.88 -1.88
C GLN A 154 -13.11 -7.09 -2.30
N LEU A 155 -14.01 -7.36 -1.34
CA LEU A 155 -15.43 -7.62 -1.58
C LEU A 155 -16.21 -6.37 -2.01
N CYS A 156 -15.65 -5.18 -1.85
CA CYS A 156 -16.17 -3.96 -2.47
C CYS A 156 -16.35 -4.10 -3.99
N GLY A 157 -15.60 -5.00 -4.65
CA GLY A 157 -15.72 -5.19 -6.09
C GLY A 157 -14.98 -4.13 -6.91
N ILE A 158 -14.12 -3.33 -6.29
CA ILE A 158 -13.31 -2.32 -6.99
C ILE A 158 -12.51 -2.92 -8.15
N ASN A 159 -11.97 -4.14 -7.98
CA ASN A 159 -11.25 -4.85 -9.05
C ASN A 159 -12.17 -5.19 -10.23
N ALA A 160 -13.42 -5.58 -9.98
CA ALA A 160 -14.39 -5.85 -11.04
C ALA A 160 -14.71 -4.58 -11.83
N VAL A 161 -14.86 -3.44 -11.14
CA VAL A 161 -15.02 -2.12 -11.80
C VAL A 161 -13.81 -1.79 -12.67
N PHE A 162 -12.58 -2.04 -12.20
CA PHE A 162 -11.38 -1.83 -13.01
C PHE A 162 -11.33 -2.73 -14.25
N TYR A 163 -11.56 -4.04 -14.08
CA TYR A 163 -11.47 -5.01 -15.17
C TYR A 163 -12.57 -4.84 -16.22
N TYR A 164 -13.81 -4.60 -15.78
CA TYR A 164 -14.97 -4.47 -16.66
C TYR A 164 -15.31 -3.02 -17.02
N SER A 165 -14.48 -2.05 -16.63
CA SER A 165 -14.65 -0.64 -16.99
C SER A 165 -14.84 -0.45 -18.50
N THR A 166 -14.04 -1.13 -19.32
CA THR A 166 -14.16 -1.08 -20.79
C THR A 166 -15.52 -1.59 -21.27
N SER A 167 -16.06 -2.66 -20.66
CA SER A 167 -17.35 -3.23 -20.99
C SER A 167 -18.52 -2.33 -20.57
N PHE A 168 -18.43 -1.68 -19.40
CA PHE A 168 -19.47 -0.75 -18.93
C PHE A 168 -19.59 0.50 -19.80
N PHE A 169 -18.48 0.97 -20.36
CA PHE A 169 -18.48 2.16 -21.24
C PHE A 169 -18.61 1.80 -22.73
N ASN A 170 -18.69 0.52 -23.07
CA ASN A 170 -18.84 0.07 -24.46
C ASN A 170 -20.23 0.44 -24.99
N GLY A 171 -20.29 1.34 -25.98
CA GLY A 171 -21.55 1.87 -26.52
C GLY A 171 -21.97 3.25 -25.99
N VAL A 172 -21.34 3.73 -24.90
CA VAL A 172 -21.52 5.11 -24.38
C VAL A 172 -20.36 6.02 -24.82
N ILE A 173 -19.15 5.46 -24.96
CA ILE A 173 -17.96 6.17 -25.39
C ILE A 173 -17.39 5.46 -26.63
N ASP A 174 -17.06 6.22 -27.68
CA ASP A 174 -16.54 5.69 -28.95
C ASP A 174 -15.24 4.87 -28.81
N ASN A 175 -14.50 5.09 -27.72
CA ASN A 175 -13.24 4.39 -27.43
C ASN A 175 -13.25 3.78 -26.01
N PRO A 176 -13.39 2.45 -25.87
CA PRO A 176 -13.45 1.76 -24.58
C PRO A 176 -12.24 2.00 -23.67
N LEU A 177 -11.06 2.27 -24.26
CA LEU A 177 -9.83 2.55 -23.53
C LEU A 177 -9.90 3.89 -22.76
N LEU A 178 -10.67 4.87 -23.27
CA LEU A 178 -10.89 6.13 -22.55
C LEU A 178 -11.66 5.89 -21.24
N GLY A 179 -12.61 4.95 -21.23
CA GLY A 179 -13.35 4.57 -20.03
C GLY A 179 -12.43 4.10 -18.90
N THR A 180 -11.44 3.25 -19.19
CA THR A 180 -10.48 2.76 -18.19
C THR A 180 -9.58 3.88 -17.66
N VAL A 181 -9.12 4.79 -18.53
CA VAL A 181 -8.30 5.94 -18.11
C VAL A 181 -9.11 6.89 -17.22
N ILE A 182 -10.38 7.15 -17.55
CA ILE A 182 -11.28 7.97 -16.74
C ILE A 182 -11.46 7.35 -15.35
N VAL A 183 -11.74 6.05 -15.26
CA VAL A 183 -11.87 5.34 -13.98
C VAL A 183 -10.58 5.43 -13.16
N ALA A 184 -9.41 5.25 -13.80
CA ALA A 184 -8.13 5.39 -13.14
C ALA A 184 -7.88 6.84 -12.65
N ALA A 185 -8.25 7.85 -13.43
CA ALA A 185 -8.13 9.26 -13.06
C ALA A 185 -9.04 9.62 -11.88
N VAL A 186 -10.29 9.16 -11.90
CA VAL A 186 -11.22 9.30 -10.76
C VAL A 186 -10.65 8.62 -9.52
N ASN A 187 -10.02 7.45 -9.66
CA ASN A 187 -9.38 6.77 -8.53
C ASN A 187 -8.20 7.57 -7.97
N VAL A 188 -7.36 8.20 -8.80
CA VAL A 188 -6.28 9.10 -8.34
C VAL A 188 -6.87 10.27 -7.55
N ALA A 189 -7.89 10.94 -8.10
CA ALA A 189 -8.53 12.09 -7.47
C ALA A 189 -9.20 11.72 -6.13
N ALA A 190 -9.94 10.60 -6.11
CA ALA A 190 -10.58 10.09 -4.90
C ALA A 190 -9.54 9.68 -3.83
N THR A 191 -8.44 9.04 -4.24
CA THR A 191 -7.34 8.67 -3.33
C THR A 191 -6.69 9.92 -2.74
N TRP A 192 -6.44 10.94 -3.54
CA TRP A 192 -5.86 12.20 -3.08
C TRP A 192 -6.79 12.91 -2.08
N LEU A 193 -8.08 12.99 -2.39
CA LEU A 193 -9.09 13.55 -1.47
C LEU A 193 -9.16 12.75 -0.17
N ALA A 194 -9.15 11.41 -0.25
CA ALA A 194 -9.18 10.53 0.91
C ALA A 194 -7.95 10.73 1.82
N GLN A 195 -6.77 11.01 1.25
CA GLN A 195 -5.57 11.32 2.03
C GLN A 195 -5.73 12.61 2.83
N ILE A 196 -6.22 13.67 2.19
CA ILE A 196 -6.47 14.96 2.87
C ILE A 196 -7.50 14.80 3.99
N LEU A 197 -8.57 14.03 3.73
CA LEU A 197 -9.61 13.76 4.72
C LEU A 197 -9.11 12.86 5.87
N MET A 198 -8.20 11.93 5.62
CA MET A 198 -7.69 11.01 6.63
C MET A 198 -6.92 11.73 7.76
N ASP A 199 -6.26 12.85 7.43
CA ASP A 199 -5.55 13.67 8.42
C ASP A 199 -6.49 14.57 9.23
N ARG A 200 -7.71 14.83 8.72
CA ARG A 200 -8.70 15.74 9.33
C ARG A 200 -9.83 15.04 10.07
N CYS A 201 -10.18 13.81 9.68
CA CYS A 201 -11.32 13.07 10.21
C CYS A 201 -10.91 11.81 10.97
N PHE A 202 -11.75 11.37 11.92
CA PHE A 202 -11.54 10.10 12.60
C PHE A 202 -11.64 8.94 11.60
N ARG A 203 -10.59 8.09 11.56
CA ARG A 203 -10.46 6.96 10.62
C ARG A 203 -11.68 6.02 10.57
N ARG A 204 -12.31 5.78 11.72
CA ARG A 204 -13.52 4.93 11.83
C ARG A 204 -14.71 5.52 11.08
N THR A 205 -14.91 6.82 11.17
CA THR A 205 -16.02 7.52 10.49
C THR A 205 -15.84 7.49 8.98
N LEU A 206 -14.59 7.68 8.51
CA LEU A 206 -14.26 7.64 7.09
C LEU A 206 -14.53 6.24 6.49
N LEU A 207 -14.18 5.18 7.21
CA LEU A 207 -14.44 3.80 6.80
C LEU A 207 -15.94 3.50 6.70
N LEU A 208 -16.75 3.95 7.68
CA LEU A 208 -18.20 3.73 7.67
C LEU A 208 -18.90 4.49 6.54
N TRP A 209 -18.49 5.74 6.28
CA TRP A 209 -19.00 6.52 5.16
C TRP A 209 -18.63 5.90 3.81
N SER A 210 -17.39 5.43 3.65
CA SER A 210 -16.95 4.73 2.44
C SER A 210 -17.74 3.44 2.22
N ALA A 211 -17.97 2.64 3.27
CA ALA A 211 -18.78 1.44 3.18
C ALA A 211 -20.22 1.74 2.74
N GLY A 212 -20.85 2.76 3.33
CA GLY A 212 -22.20 3.20 2.94
C GLY A 212 -22.27 3.68 1.48
N GLY A 213 -21.31 4.49 1.05
CA GLY A 213 -21.22 4.97 -0.34
C GLY A 213 -21.01 3.84 -1.35
N MET A 214 -20.20 2.84 -1.01
CA MET A 214 -19.94 1.67 -1.86
C MET A 214 -21.19 0.80 -2.01
N ILE A 215 -21.94 0.56 -0.92
CA ILE A 215 -23.22 -0.18 -0.98
C ILE A 215 -24.20 0.54 -1.91
N LEU A 216 -24.37 1.85 -1.73
CA LEU A 216 -25.28 2.64 -2.57
C LEU A 216 -24.88 2.58 -4.06
N SER A 217 -23.59 2.74 -4.34
CA SER A 217 -23.07 2.73 -5.72
C SER A 217 -23.25 1.36 -6.39
N LEU A 218 -23.06 0.26 -5.66
CA LEU A 218 -23.28 -1.09 -6.15
C LEU A 218 -24.76 -1.36 -6.44
N VAL A 219 -25.67 -0.87 -5.61
CA VAL A 219 -27.12 -0.98 -5.84
C VAL A 219 -27.51 -0.23 -7.12
N ILE A 220 -26.99 0.99 -7.33
CA ILE A 220 -27.24 1.78 -8.53
C ILE A 220 -26.69 1.06 -9.77
N LEU A 221 -25.45 0.55 -9.72
CA LEU A 221 -24.84 -0.17 -10.83
C LEU A 221 -25.65 -1.42 -11.19
N THR A 222 -26.09 -2.18 -10.19
CA THR A 222 -26.91 -3.39 -10.41
C THR A 222 -28.26 -3.04 -11.03
N ALA A 223 -28.90 -1.96 -10.57
CA ALA A 223 -30.16 -1.48 -11.13
C ALA A 223 -30.01 -1.01 -12.58
N ALA A 224 -28.92 -0.30 -12.89
CA ALA A 224 -28.62 0.14 -14.26
C ALA A 224 -28.37 -1.05 -15.19
N LEU A 225 -27.57 -2.04 -14.76
CA LEU A 225 -27.32 -3.25 -15.54
C LEU A 225 -28.59 -4.07 -15.78
N MET A 226 -29.51 -4.14 -14.81
CA MET A 226 -30.80 -4.82 -15.00
C MET A 226 -31.70 -4.15 -16.04
N GLN A 227 -31.54 -2.85 -16.28
CA GLN A 227 -32.30 -2.13 -17.31
C GLN A 227 -31.73 -2.34 -18.72
N ASP A 228 -30.42 -2.57 -18.83
CA ASP A 228 -29.74 -2.79 -20.12
C ASP A 228 -29.74 -4.25 -20.59
N VAL A 229 -30.16 -5.22 -19.76
CA VAL A 229 -30.31 -6.62 -20.18
C VAL A 229 -31.64 -6.75 -20.93
N PRO A 230 -31.64 -7.02 -22.25
CA PRO A 230 -32.86 -7.28 -22.98
C PRO A 230 -33.47 -8.60 -22.47
N ASN A 231 -34.74 -8.56 -22.06
CA ASN A 231 -35.55 -9.76 -21.81
C ASN A 231 -35.68 -10.61 -23.07
#